data_AF-A0A821SR96-F1
#
_entry.id   AF-A0A821SR96-F1
#
_cell.length_a   1.000
_cell.length_b   1.000
_cell.length_c   1.000
_cell.angle_alpha   90.00
_cell.angle_beta   90.00
_cell.angle_gamma   90.00
#
_symmetry.space_group_name_H-M   'P 1'
#
loop_
_entity.id
_entity.type
_entity.pdbx_description
1 polymer ?
#
loop_
_entity_poly.entity_id
_entity_poly.type
_entity_poly.pdbx_seq_one_letter_code
_entity_poly.pdbx_strand_id
1 'polypeptide(L)'
;MKIVNLTSGKLSSRFLQKGTKGPLHCVPSDVEDTATTLPRPVDKSMMVRLQLKRRLKYKAIWEEQLVNPNDVRDALFVLTKMHPGYKNIKINDIDENYLTSDQEKTMTITLS
;
A
#
# COMPACT_ATOMS: atom_id res chain seq x y z
N MET A 1 20.39 6.61 5.76
CA MET A 1 20.53 6.66 4.29
C MET A 1 21.96 7.09 3.96
N LYS A 2 22.75 6.25 3.29
CA LYS A 2 24.09 6.64 2.81
C LYS A 2 23.93 7.26 1.42
N ILE A 3 24.17 8.55 1.31
CA ILE A 3 24.24 9.25 0.01
C ILE A 3 25.64 8.98 -0.55
N VAL A 4 25.71 8.12 -1.57
CA VAL A 4 26.94 7.92 -2.34
C VAL A 4 27.00 9.02 -3.41
N ASN A 5 27.89 9.99 -3.20
CA ASN A 5 28.21 10.99 -4.22
C ASN A 5 29.01 10.30 -5.33
N LEU A 6 28.35 10.06 -6.47
CA LEU A 6 29.03 9.70 -7.70
C LEU A 6 29.74 10.95 -8.21
N THR A 7 30.97 11.16 -7.75
CA THR A 7 31.88 12.10 -8.42
C THR A 7 31.93 11.71 -9.89
N SER A 8 31.77 12.70 -10.76
CA SER A 8 31.75 12.62 -12.22
C SER A 8 33.10 12.21 -12.82
N GLY A 9 33.67 11.09 -12.35
CA GLY A 9 34.67 10.35 -13.09
C GLY A 9 33.99 9.73 -14.31
N LYS A 10 34.64 9.83 -15.47
CA LYS A 10 34.18 9.27 -16.76
C LYS A 10 33.55 7.89 -16.56
N LEU A 11 32.20 7.81 -16.59
CA LEU A 11 31.52 6.52 -16.69
C LEU A 11 31.99 5.83 -17.96
N SER A 12 32.40 4.58 -17.84
CA SER A 12 32.72 3.72 -18.97
C SER A 12 31.58 3.80 -19.99
N SER A 13 31.91 4.04 -21.26
CA SER A 13 30.95 4.17 -22.38
C SER A 13 30.00 2.98 -22.54
N ARG A 14 30.26 1.87 -21.83
CA ARG A 14 29.41 0.67 -21.76
C ARG A 14 28.15 0.84 -20.91
N PHE A 15 28.06 1.86 -20.06
CA PHE A 15 26.89 2.10 -19.19
C PHE A 15 26.13 3.39 -19.53
N LEU A 16 26.48 4.08 -20.62
CA LEU A 16 25.69 5.22 -21.11
C LEU A 16 24.51 4.73 -21.94
N GLN A 17 23.29 4.96 -21.46
CA GLN A 17 22.08 4.76 -22.26
C GLN A 17 22.05 5.78 -23.41
N LYS A 18 22.22 5.31 -24.65
CA LYS A 18 22.20 6.19 -25.83
C LYS A 18 20.77 6.66 -26.08
N GLY A 19 20.57 7.98 -26.19
CA GLY A 19 19.28 8.58 -26.60
C GLY A 19 18.52 9.37 -25.52
N THR A 20 19.03 9.43 -24.30
CA THR A 20 18.38 10.15 -23.19
C THR A 20 18.88 11.58 -23.08
N LYS A 21 17.98 12.57 -23.10
CA LYS A 21 18.26 13.98 -22.78
C LYS A 21 17.66 14.31 -21.41
N GLY A 22 18.50 14.55 -20.40
CA GLY A 22 18.07 14.99 -19.07
C GLY A 22 18.85 14.31 -17.94
N PRO A 23 18.69 14.76 -16.68
CA PRO A 23 19.30 14.13 -15.51
C PRO A 23 18.83 12.68 -15.41
N LEU A 24 19.79 11.76 -15.49
CA LEU A 24 19.52 10.33 -15.46
C LEU A 24 19.73 9.83 -14.03
N HIS A 25 18.63 9.54 -13.35
CA HIS A 25 18.67 8.89 -12.05
C HIS A 25 18.64 7.38 -12.28
N CYS A 26 19.84 6.77 -12.33
CA CYS A 26 19.95 5.32 -12.34
C CYS A 26 19.59 4.79 -10.95
N VAL A 27 18.32 4.46 -10.74
CA VAL A 27 17.89 3.70 -9.56
C VAL A 27 18.27 2.24 -9.80
N PRO A 28 19.12 1.61 -8.97
CA PRO A 28 19.41 0.19 -9.10
C PRO A 28 18.11 -0.59 -8.90
N SER A 29 17.63 -1.25 -9.95
CA SER A 29 16.46 -2.12 -9.90
C SER A 29 16.90 -3.57 -9.80
N ASP A 30 16.37 -4.28 -8.80
CA ASP A 30 16.49 -5.73 -8.74
C ASP A 30 15.41 -6.34 -9.64
N VAL A 31 15.85 -6.84 -10.80
CA VAL A 31 14.97 -7.37 -11.84
C VAL A 31 14.34 -8.71 -11.45
N GLU A 32 15.05 -9.51 -10.67
CA GLU A 32 14.58 -10.85 -10.24
C GLU A 32 13.48 -10.69 -9.18
N ASP A 33 13.71 -9.81 -8.20
CA ASP A 33 12.71 -9.45 -7.21
C ASP A 33 11.48 -8.84 -7.90
N THR A 34 11.67 -7.95 -8.88
CA THR A 34 10.56 -7.29 -9.58
C THR A 34 9.73 -8.28 -10.39
N ALA A 35 10.37 -9.20 -11.11
CA ALA A 35 9.72 -10.23 -11.92
C ALA A 35 8.96 -11.26 -11.07
N THR A 36 9.42 -11.50 -9.84
CA THR A 36 8.81 -12.46 -8.90
C THR A 36 7.71 -11.83 -8.04
N THR A 37 7.86 -10.54 -7.70
CA THR A 37 6.96 -9.81 -6.79
C THR A 37 5.75 -9.22 -7.51
N LEU A 38 5.83 -9.05 -8.83
CA LEU A 38 4.73 -8.61 -9.68
C LEU A 38 4.16 -9.81 -10.45
N PRO A 39 2.83 -9.93 -10.60
CA PRO A 39 1.78 -9.06 -10.10
C PRO A 39 1.63 -9.13 -8.56
N ARG A 40 1.16 -8.04 -7.98
CA ARG A 40 1.01 -7.89 -6.52
C ARG A 40 0.15 -9.04 -5.96
N PRO A 41 0.60 -9.74 -4.89
CA PRO A 41 -0.16 -10.83 -4.31
C PRO A 41 -1.50 -10.34 -3.76
N VAL A 42 -2.55 -11.16 -3.89
CA VAL A 42 -3.94 -10.82 -3.57
C VAL A 42 -4.08 -10.33 -2.13
N ASP A 43 -3.39 -10.97 -1.19
CA ASP A 43 -3.41 -10.61 0.24
C ASP A 43 -2.83 -9.22 0.54
N LYS A 44 -2.01 -8.69 -0.37
CA LYS A 44 -1.38 -7.36 -0.26
C LYS A 44 -1.88 -6.37 -1.31
N SER A 45 -2.82 -6.78 -2.16
CA SER A 45 -3.43 -5.93 -3.18
C SER A 45 -4.60 -5.14 -2.63
N MET A 46 -5.26 -5.63 -1.59
CA MET A 46 -6.35 -4.91 -0.95
C MET A 46 -5.83 -3.74 -0.12
N MET A 47 -6.41 -2.56 -0.34
CA MET A 47 -6.05 -1.34 0.37
C MET A 47 -7.32 -0.57 0.72
N VAL A 48 -7.41 -0.10 1.97
CA VAL A 48 -8.53 0.69 2.48
C VAL A 48 -8.06 2.12 2.73
N ARG A 49 -8.86 3.07 2.27
CA ARG A 49 -8.63 4.50 2.51
C ARG A 49 -9.14 4.87 3.90
N LEU A 50 -8.24 5.32 4.75
CA LEU A 50 -8.52 5.74 6.12
C LEU A 50 -8.34 7.24 6.26
N GLN A 51 -9.39 7.89 6.76
CA GLN A 51 -9.38 9.31 7.08
C GLN A 51 -9.24 9.49 8.58
N LEU A 52 -8.07 9.93 9.00
CA LEU A 52 -7.75 10.18 10.40
C LEU A 52 -8.19 11.60 10.76
N LYS A 53 -9.08 11.69 11.74
CA LYS A 53 -9.51 12.96 12.32
C LYS A 53 -8.88 13.11 13.70
N ARG A 54 -8.31 14.28 13.99
CA ARG A 54 -7.80 14.62 15.33
C ARG A 54 -8.90 14.51 16.41
N ARG A 55 -10.13 14.87 16.04
CA ARG A 55 -11.34 14.67 16.85
C ARG A 55 -12.50 14.29 15.94
N LEU A 56 -13.33 13.34 16.35
CA LEU A 56 -14.50 12.89 15.58
C LEU A 56 -15.45 14.03 15.19
N LYS A 57 -15.57 15.04 16.06
CA LYS A 57 -16.44 16.22 15.84
C LYS A 57 -15.95 17.20 14.76
N TYR A 58 -14.73 17.04 14.25
CA TYR A 58 -14.18 17.97 13.26
C TYR A 58 -14.60 17.61 11.83
N LYS A 59 -14.86 18.65 11.02
CA LYS A 59 -15.19 18.49 9.60
C LYS A 59 -13.95 18.19 8.77
N ALA A 60 -12.84 18.86 9.06
CA ALA A 60 -11.58 18.68 8.36
C ALA A 60 -10.94 17.32 8.71
N ILE A 61 -10.41 16.68 7.68
CA ILE A 61 -9.57 15.48 7.79
C ILE A 61 -8.15 15.96 8.08
N TRP A 62 -7.49 15.33 9.06
CA TRP A 62 -6.12 15.68 9.41
C TRP A 62 -5.13 14.96 8.48
N GLU A 63 -5.34 13.66 8.32
CA GLU A 63 -4.46 12.81 7.55
C GLU A 63 -5.27 11.74 6.85
N GLU A 64 -4.80 11.35 5.68
CA GLU A 64 -5.40 10.30 4.90
C GLU A 64 -4.34 9.31 4.46
N GLN A 65 -4.57 8.04 4.75
CA GLN A 65 -3.64 6.97 4.45
C GLN A 65 -4.37 5.83 3.78
N LEU A 66 -3.69 5.15 2.86
CA LEU A 66 -4.17 3.94 2.24
C LEU A 66 -3.42 2.76 2.88
N VAL A 67 -4.13 1.93 3.63
CA VAL A 67 -3.54 0.88 4.49
C VAL A 67 -4.13 -0.48 4.12
N ASN A 68 -3.34 -1.55 4.22
CA ASN A 68 -3.85 -2.91 4.02
C ASN A 68 -4.72 -3.31 5.22
N PRO A 69 -5.94 -3.85 5.01
CA PRO A 69 -6.79 -4.37 6.08
C PRO A 69 -6.10 -5.44 6.95
N ASN A 70 -5.19 -6.22 6.38
CA ASN A 70 -4.44 -7.23 7.13
C ASN A 70 -3.54 -6.59 8.19
N ASP A 71 -2.85 -5.49 7.84
CA ASP A 71 -2.02 -4.74 8.80
C ASP A 71 -2.87 -4.19 9.96
N VAL A 72 -4.10 -3.76 9.68
CA VAL A 72 -5.04 -3.25 10.69
C VAL A 72 -5.48 -4.37 11.65
N ARG A 73 -5.70 -5.59 11.14
CA ARG A 73 -6.06 -6.75 11.97
C ARG A 73 -4.92 -7.19 12.86
N ASP A 74 -3.71 -7.22 12.32
CA ASP A 74 -2.52 -7.57 13.10
C ASP A 74 -2.30 -6.56 14.24
N ALA A 75 -2.45 -5.27 13.94
CA ALA A 75 -2.38 -4.22 14.95
C ALA A 75 -3.46 -4.39 16.03
N LEU A 76 -4.69 -4.74 15.64
CA LEU A 76 -5.78 -5.01 16.58
C LEU A 76 -5.45 -6.20 17.48
N PHE A 77 -4.87 -7.27 16.95
CA PHE A 77 -4.47 -8.44 17.72
C PHE A 77 -3.37 -8.14 18.74
N VAL A 78 -2.44 -7.23 18.41
CA VAL A 78 -1.46 -6.74 19.38
C VAL A 78 -2.15 -5.89 20.45
N LEU A 79 -3.10 -5.05 20.05
CA LEU A 79 -3.79 -4.14 20.96
C LEU A 79 -4.67 -4.86 21.98
N THR A 80 -5.33 -5.96 21.60
CA THR A 80 -6.14 -6.80 22.51
C THR A 80 -5.29 -7.44 23.62
N LYS A 81 -4.03 -7.76 23.34
CA LYS A 81 -3.08 -8.29 24.33
C LYS A 81 -2.54 -7.22 25.27
N MET A 82 -2.30 -6.02 24.76
CA MET A 82 -1.63 -4.94 25.47
C MET A 82 -2.58 -4.10 26.34
N HIS A 83 -3.81 -3.84 25.86
CA HIS A 83 -4.68 -2.84 26.47
C HIS A 83 -5.98 -3.46 27.02
N PRO A 84 -6.32 -3.25 28.31
CA PRO A 84 -7.48 -3.89 28.95
C PRO A 84 -8.82 -3.52 28.30
N GLY A 85 -8.92 -2.31 27.71
CA GLY A 85 -10.11 -1.86 27.00
C GLY A 85 -10.44 -2.62 25.71
N TYR A 86 -9.50 -3.39 25.17
CA TYR A 86 -9.68 -4.17 23.93
C TYR A 86 -9.89 -5.67 24.20
N LYS A 87 -9.91 -6.10 25.46
CA LYS A 87 -9.96 -7.53 25.84
C LYS A 87 -11.22 -8.27 25.40
N ASN A 88 -12.35 -7.57 25.29
CA ASN A 88 -13.66 -8.15 24.95
C ASN A 88 -14.03 -8.08 23.47
N ILE A 89 -13.10 -7.68 22.60
CA ILE A 89 -13.36 -7.58 21.16
C ILE A 89 -13.29 -8.98 20.54
N LYS A 90 -14.37 -9.38 19.87
CA LYS A 90 -14.40 -10.58 19.05
C LYS A 90 -14.08 -10.17 17.61
N ILE A 91 -13.00 -10.71 17.07
CA ILE A 91 -12.65 -10.55 15.66
C ILE A 91 -13.38 -11.67 14.93
N ASN A 92 -14.36 -11.32 14.10
CA ASN A 92 -14.99 -12.30 13.23
C ASN A 92 -14.01 -12.66 12.10
N ASP A 93 -14.02 -13.93 11.71
CA ASP A 93 -13.33 -14.35 10.51
C ASP A 93 -13.88 -13.60 9.29
N ILE A 94 -13.02 -13.43 8.31
CA ILE A 94 -13.30 -12.69 7.09
C ILE A 94 -14.45 -13.38 6.38
N ASP A 95 -15.59 -12.70 6.25
CA ASP A 95 -16.56 -13.10 5.23
C ASP A 95 -15.90 -12.86 3.88
N GLU A 96 -15.48 -13.93 3.21
CA GLU A 96 -14.97 -13.94 1.83
C GLU A 96 -15.92 -13.22 0.85
N ASN A 97 -17.17 -13.01 1.26
CA ASN A 97 -18.22 -12.35 0.49
C ASN A 97 -18.17 -10.80 0.48
N TYR A 98 -17.23 -10.17 1.19
CA TYR A 98 -17.11 -8.70 1.18
C TYR A 98 -16.63 -8.14 -0.18
N LEU A 99 -16.01 -8.98 -1.02
CA LEU A 99 -15.56 -8.59 -2.36
C LEU A 99 -16.68 -8.58 -3.42
N THR A 100 -17.81 -9.21 -3.13
CA THR A 100 -18.90 -9.42 -4.09
C THR A 100 -19.92 -8.27 -4.11
N SER A 101 -20.01 -7.48 -3.04
CA SER A 101 -21.05 -6.43 -2.90
C SER A 101 -20.88 -5.22 -3.82
N ASP A 102 -19.67 -5.00 -4.35
CA ASP A 102 -19.41 -3.89 -5.29
C ASP A 102 -19.73 -4.26 -6.75
N GLN A 103 -19.82 -5.56 -7.06
CA GLN A 103 -20.17 -6.06 -8.40
C GLN A 103 -21.69 -6.09 -8.65
N GLU A 104 -22.50 -6.21 -7.59
CA GLU A 104 -23.96 -6.34 -7.73
C GLU A 104 -24.69 -4.99 -7.92
N LYS A 105 -24.05 -3.86 -7.56
CA LYS A 105 -24.63 -2.53 -7.74
C LYS A 105 -24.55 -2.00 -9.17
N THR A 106 -23.71 -2.57 -10.03
CA THR A 106 -23.59 -2.13 -11.43
C THR A 106 -24.53 -2.87 -12.38
N MET A 107 -25.02 -4.07 -12.01
CA MET A 107 -25.94 -4.86 -12.86
C MET A 107 -27.41 -4.44 -12.77
N THR A 108 -27.83 -3.75 -11.70
CA THR A 108 -29.23 -3.30 -11.54
C THR A 108 -29.56 -2.02 -12.31
N ILE A 109 -28.55 -1.25 -12.74
CA ILE A 109 -28.74 0.03 -13.44
C ILE A 109 -28.79 -0.17 -14.97
N THR A 110 -28.33 -1.31 -15.50
CA THR A 110 -28.31 -1.60 -16.95
C THR A 110 -29.53 -2.39 -17.45
N LEU A 111 -30.47 -2.75 -16.57
CA LEU A 111 -31.68 -3.51 -16.88
C LEU A 111 -32.92 -2.76 -16.34
N SER A 112 -33.16 -1.57 -16.85
CA SER A 112 -34.42 -0.81 -16.66
C SER A 112 -34.63 0.17 -17.80
#